data_AF-A0A399JDL7-F1
#
_entry.id   AF-A0A399JDL7-F1
#
_cell.length_a   1.000
_cell.length_b   1.000
_cell.length_c   1.000
_cell.angle_alpha   90.00
_cell.angle_beta   90.00
_cell.angle_gamma   90.00
#
_symmetry.space_group_name_H-M   'P 1'
#
loop_
_entity.id
_entity.type
_entity.pdbx_description
1 polymer ?
#
loop_
_entity_poly.entity_id
_entity_poly.type
_entity_poly.pdbx_seq_one_letter_code
_entity_poly.pdbx_strand_id
1 'polypeptide(L)' 'MLGMVQGVEFVEGRQLRIACERSGTNGGWPVVLLHGFPYDPRRYDDAASPRSGEPGARADH' A
#
# COMPACT_ATOMS: atom_id res chain seq x y z
N MET A 1 15.96 -10.70 -6.02
CA MET A 1 14.58 -11.04 -5.64
C MET A 1 13.76 -9.78 -5.77
N LEU A 2 13.06 -9.63 -6.90
CA LEU A 2 12.45 -8.37 -7.33
C LEU A 2 11.18 -8.11 -6.51
N GLY A 3 11.09 -6.96 -5.84
CA GLY A 3 9.88 -6.54 -5.16
C GLY A 3 8.77 -6.39 -6.18
N MET A 4 7.76 -7.25 -6.10
CA MET A 4 6.57 -7.14 -6.93
C MET A 4 5.78 -5.93 -6.44
N VAL A 5 5.75 -4.86 -7.23
CA VAL A 5 4.68 -3.86 -7.12
C VAL A 5 3.42 -4.61 -7.56
N GLN A 6 2.60 -5.02 -6.60
CA GLN A 6 1.37 -5.73 -6.90
C GLN A 6 0.40 -4.72 -7.55
N GLY A 7 -0.30 -5.16 -8.58
CA GLY A 7 -1.25 -4.30 -9.29
C GLY A 7 -2.32 -3.72 -8.36
N VAL A 8 -2.98 -2.66 -8.82
CA VAL A 8 -4.07 -2.02 -8.08
C VAL A 8 -5.16 -3.04 -7.74
N GLU A 9 -5.37 -3.28 -6.44
CA GLU A 9 -6.49 -4.05 -5.91
C GLU A 9 -7.67 -3.11 -5.62
N PHE A 10 -8.89 -3.65 -5.62
CA PHE A 10 -10.08 -2.89 -5.26
C PHE A 10 -10.80 -3.51 -4.06
N VAL A 11 -11.18 -2.66 -3.12
CA VAL A 11 -12.01 -3.02 -1.97
C VAL A 11 -13.37 -2.35 -2.10
N GLU A 12 -14.43 -3.16 -2.06
CA GLU A 12 -15.80 -2.67 -2.11
C GLU A 12 -16.25 -2.15 -0.75
N GLY A 13 -16.57 -0.86 -0.69
CA GLY A 13 -17.27 -0.24 0.42
C GLY A 13 -18.76 -0.07 0.12
N ARG A 14 -19.51 0.45 1.10
CA ARG A 14 -20.96 0.65 0.93
C ARG A 14 -21.33 1.67 -0.14
N GLN A 15 -20.46 2.65 -0.38
CA GLN A 15 -20.71 3.79 -1.28
C GLN A 15 -19.62 3.95 -2.34
N LEU A 16 -18.42 3.44 -2.07
CA LEU A 16 -17.24 3.66 -2.89
C LEU A 16 -16.54 2.32 -3.10
N ARG A 17 -15.99 2.15 -4.30
CA ARG A 17 -14.97 1.15 -4.61
C ARG A 17 -13.62 1.83 -4.47
N ILE A 18 -12.80 1.38 -3.53
CA ILE A 18 -11.50 1.99 -3.21
C ILE A 18 -10.41 1.22 -3.93
N ALA A 19 -9.59 1.92 -4.72
CA ALA A 19 -8.36 1.40 -5.28
C ALA A 19 -7.24 1.48 -4.23
N CYS A 20 -6.47 0.42 -4.07
CA CYS A 20 -5.31 0.38 -3.19
C CYS A 20 -4.18 -0.45 -3.79
N GLU A 21 -2.94 -0.01 -3.58
CA GLU A 21 -1.73 -0.76 -3.92
C GLU A 21 -1.15 -1.40 -2.66
N ARG A 22 -0.77 -2.69 -2.76
CA ARG A 22 -0.33 -3.49 -1.63
C ARG A 22 1.13 -3.92 -1.77
N SER A 23 1.88 -3.69 -0.71
CA SER A 23 3.30 -4.01 -0.62
C SER A 23 3.66 -4.71 0.68
N GLY A 24 4.72 -5.52 0.66
CA GLY A 24 5.21 -6.27 1.81
C GLY A 24 4.76 -7.73 1.86
N THR A 25 5.01 -8.40 2.98
CA THR A 25 4.76 -9.84 3.13
C THR A 25 3.32 -10.13 3.52
N ASN A 26 2.77 -11.21 2.97
CA ASN A 26 1.47 -11.72 3.42
C ASN A 26 1.56 -12.15 4.90
N GLY A 27 0.63 -11.69 5.73
CA GLY A 27 0.67 -11.88 7.19
C GLY A 27 1.57 -10.89 7.94
N GLY A 28 2.15 -9.90 7.26
CA GLY A 28 2.84 -8.80 7.91
C GLY A 28 1.89 -7.88 8.70
N TRP A 29 2.43 -7.09 9.63
CA TRP A 29 1.64 -6.14 10.40
C TRP A 29 0.94 -5.14 9.46
N PRO A 30 -0.40 -4.99 9.52
CA PRO A 30 -1.12 -4.17 8.57
C PRO A 30 -0.88 -2.67 8.81
N VAL A 31 -0.56 -1.95 7.74
CA VAL A 31 -0.36 -0.50 7.73
C VAL A 31 -1.16 0.09 6.56
N VAL A 32 -1.92 1.14 6.81
CA VAL A 32 -2.64 1.90 5.76
C VAL A 32 -2.01 3.28 5.64
N LEU A 33 -1.59 3.66 4.44
CA LEU A 33 -1.01 4.96 4.14
C LEU A 33 -2.03 5.79 3.36
N LEU A 34 -2.34 6.99 3.86
CA LEU A 34 -3.35 7.86 3.27
C LEU A 34 -2.70 9.17 2.87
N HIS A 35 -2.85 9.56 1.60
CA HIS A 35 -2.33 10.82 1.11
C HIS A 35 -3.19 12.00 1.60
N GLY A 36 -2.55 13.16 1.74
CA GLY A 36 -3.23 14.43 1.93
C GLY A 36 -3.45 15.15 0.59
N PHE A 37 -4.29 16.18 0.58
CA PHE A 37 -4.44 17.08 -0.56
C PHE A 37 -3.23 18.01 -0.68
N PRO A 38 -2.71 18.32 -1.89
CA PRO A 38 -3.17 17.90 -3.22
C PRO A 38 -2.34 16.75 -3.82
N TYR A 39 -1.96 15.76 -3.01
CA TYR A 39 -1.08 14.67 -3.42
C TYR A 39 -1.86 13.40 -3.80
N ASP A 40 -1.13 12.42 -4.32
CA ASP A 40 -1.61 11.13 -4.80
C ASP A 40 -0.96 9.99 -3.99
N PRO A 41 -1.56 8.78 -3.88
CA PRO A 41 -0.98 7.63 -3.20
C PRO A 41 0.48 7.35 -3.56
N ARG A 42 0.91 7.61 -4.80
CA ARG A 42 2.29 7.35 -5.24
C ARG A 42 3.36 8.13 -4.48
N ARG A 43 2.99 9.12 -3.67
CA ARG A 43 3.92 9.74 -2.70
C ARG A 43 4.44 8.75 -1.66
N TYR A 44 3.81 7.59 -1.51
CA TYR A 44 4.23 6.55 -0.59
C TYR A 44 4.97 5.38 -1.25
N ASP A 45 5.25 5.40 -2.56
CA ASP A 45 5.97 4.30 -3.24
C ASP A 45 7.27 3.94 -2.51
N ASP A 46 8.04 4.97 -2.15
CA ASP A 46 9.31 4.80 -1.44
C ASP A 46 9.12 4.31 0.00
N ALA A 47 8.00 4.64 0.66
CA ALA A 47 7.70 4.24 2.05
C ALA A 47 7.08 2.84 2.12
N ALA A 48 6.26 2.49 1.13
CA ALA A 48 5.63 1.19 0.96
C ALA A 48 6.61 0.13 0.43
N SER A 49 7.78 0.55 -0.05
CA SER A 49 8.83 -0.36 -0.51
C SER A 49 9.18 -1.38 0.57
N PRO A 50 9.34 -2.68 0.24
CA PRO A 50 9.75 -3.70 1.20
C PRO A 50 11.10 -3.39 1.89
N ARG A 51 11.86 -2.44 1.35
CA ARG A 51 13.17 -2.00 1.87
C ARG A 51 13.08 -0.89 2.92
N SER A 52 12.00 -0.10 2.90
CA SER A 52 11.78 1.06 3.76
C SER A 52 10.80 0.77 4.90
N GLY A 53 9.89 -0.18 4.69
CA GLY A 53 8.93 -0.62 5.71
C GLY A 53 9.63 -1.30 6.88
N GLU A 54 9.02 -1.22 8.06
CA GLU A 54 9.39 -2.06 9.20
C GLU A 54 9.44 -3.53 8.75
N PRO A 55 10.51 -4.29 9.07
CA PRO A 55 10.63 -5.69 8.68
C PRO A 55 9.38 -6.48 9.09
N GLY A 56 8.63 -6.98 8.10
CA GLY A 56 7.39 -7.71 8.33
C GLY A 56 6.12 -6.86 8.37
N ALA A 57 6.14 -5.60 7.95
CA ALA A 57 4.93 -4.83 7.70
C ALA A 57 4.31 -5.16 6.32
N ARG A 58 3.00 -4.94 6.21
CA ARG A 58 2.22 -5.01 4.98
C ARG A 58 1.50 -3.68 4.80
N ALA A 59 1.90 -2.92 3.79
CA ALA A 59 1.42 -1.57 3.53
C ALA A 59 0.39 -1.55 2.40
N ASP A 60 -0.71 -0.85 2.62
CA ASP A 60 -1.75 -0.55 1.63
C ASP A 60 -1.81 0.98 1.44
N HIS A 61 -1.71 1.49 0.20
CA HIS A 61 -1.74 2.93 -0.09
C HIS A 61 -2.62 3.29 -1.29
#